data_AF-A0A168PX90-F1
#
_entry.id   AF-A0A168PX90-F1
#
_cell.length_a   1.000
_cell.length_b   1.000
_cell.length_c   1.000
_cell.angle_alpha   90.00
_cell.angle_beta   90.00
_cell.angle_gamma   90.00
#
_symmetry.space_group_name_H-M   'P 1'
#
loop_
_entity.id
_entity.type
_entity.pdbx_description
1 polymer ?
#
loop_
_entity_poly.entity_id
_entity_poly.type
_entity_poly.pdbx_seq_one_letter_code
_entity_poly.pdbx_strand_id
1 'polypeptide(L)'
;MSVGRKVFVLKDISRIDPISKSTREILISIYYPSESLDNKPKYTTLFEPSIPLAVDMLCNMGVNREYISHLETGVINNARINMTAKNCPILFFSPAFGVVRDMYSFCIEHLVKNGFVVITIGATHESIFSIFPDGCFIQQSQEISEIDSVDMKYWKELLELRVEDIRYVLSNLEDALDSVRDLRTIMDRNEMGIMGHSLGGLLRMKC
;
A
#
# COMPACT_ATOMS: atom_id res chain seq x y z
N MET A 1 -10.58 0.32 -19.41
CA MET A 1 -10.69 -0.12 -18.02
C MET A 1 -9.82 0.78 -17.16
N SER A 2 -10.42 1.41 -16.16
CA SER A 2 -9.70 2.19 -15.15
C SER A 2 -9.29 1.28 -13.98
N VAL A 3 -8.48 1.81 -13.07
CA VAL A 3 -8.05 1.08 -11.87
C VAL A 3 -8.71 1.72 -10.66
N GLY A 4 -9.42 0.92 -9.87
CA GLY A 4 -9.96 1.34 -8.59
C GLY A 4 -8.95 1.10 -7.49
N ARG A 5 -8.98 1.92 -6.44
CA ARG A 5 -8.19 1.73 -5.22
C ARG A 5 -9.06 1.89 -3.98
N LYS A 6 -8.96 0.97 -3.03
CA LYS A 6 -9.55 1.09 -1.69
C LYS A 6 -8.46 0.92 -0.62
N VAL A 7 -8.55 1.71 0.44
CA VAL A 7 -7.59 1.72 1.55
C VAL A 7 -8.21 1.06 2.77
N PHE A 8 -7.46 0.19 3.44
CA PHE A 8 -7.90 -0.50 4.64
C PHE A 8 -6.80 -0.45 5.70
N VAL A 9 -7.22 -0.53 6.97
CA VAL A 9 -6.32 -0.69 8.11
C VAL A 9 -6.70 -1.98 8.81
N LEU A 10 -5.79 -2.95 8.81
CA LEU A 10 -5.95 -4.19 9.56
C LEU A 10 -5.27 -4.01 10.91
N LYS A 11 -5.99 -4.27 11.99
CA LYS A 11 -5.46 -4.17 13.36
C LYS A 11 -5.10 -5.56 13.86
N ASP A 12 -3.81 -5.79 14.09
CA ASP A 12 -3.31 -7.02 14.69
C ASP A 12 -3.21 -6.87 16.20
N ILE A 13 -4.30 -7.26 16.88
CA ILE A 13 -4.41 -7.18 18.34
C ILE A 13 -3.46 -8.13 19.08
N SER A 14 -2.83 -9.07 18.37
CA SER A 14 -1.90 -10.04 18.96
C SER A 14 -0.45 -9.53 19.01
N ARG A 15 -0.12 -8.50 18.22
CA ARG A 15 1.22 -7.91 18.15
C ARG A 15 1.24 -6.46 18.63
N ILE A 16 2.30 -6.12 19.35
CA ILE A 16 2.65 -4.74 19.67
C ILE A 16 3.65 -4.25 18.62
N ASP A 17 3.38 -3.07 18.08
CA ASP A 17 4.26 -2.39 17.16
C ASP A 17 5.59 -2.07 17.86
N PRO A 18 6.74 -2.56 17.35
CA PRO A 18 8.02 -2.35 17.99
C PRO A 18 8.46 -0.88 17.97
N ILE A 19 7.89 -0.04 17.10
CA ILE A 19 8.25 1.37 16.94
C ILE A 19 7.29 2.24 17.76
N SER A 20 5.98 2.14 17.51
CA SER A 20 4.99 3.01 18.18
C SER A 20 4.58 2.53 19.58
N LYS A 21 4.99 1.32 19.97
CA LYS A 21 4.62 0.66 21.24
C LYS A 21 3.10 0.52 21.44
N SER A 22 2.34 0.60 20.36
CA SER A 22 0.88 0.49 20.31
C SER A 22 0.47 -0.82 19.63
N THR A 23 -0.83 -1.13 19.55
CA THR A 23 -1.30 -2.26 18.72
C THR A 23 -0.80 -2.13 17.28
N ARG A 24 -0.32 -3.22 16.67
CA ARG A 24 0.18 -3.20 15.30
C ARG A 24 -0.96 -2.92 14.32
N GLU A 25 -0.83 -1.84 13.55
CA GLU A 25 -1.78 -1.45 12.51
C GLU A 25 -1.11 -1.56 11.13
N ILE A 26 -1.72 -2.34 10.24
CA ILE A 26 -1.20 -2.62 8.91
C ILE A 26 -2.07 -1.91 7.89
N LEU A 27 -1.51 -0.86 7.32
CA LEU A 27 -2.18 -0.03 6.32
C LEU A 27 -1.98 -0.63 4.93
N ILE A 28 -3.06 -1.02 4.27
CA ILE A 28 -3.02 -1.63 2.93
C ILE A 28 -3.80 -0.81 1.91
N SER A 29 -3.45 -0.97 0.63
CA SER A 29 -4.30 -0.49 -0.46
C SER A 29 -4.49 -1.58 -1.49
N ILE A 30 -5.76 -1.86 -1.79
CA ILE A 30 -6.17 -2.86 -2.77
C ILE A 30 -6.52 -2.13 -4.07
N TYR A 31 -5.78 -2.45 -5.11
CA TYR A 31 -5.97 -1.97 -6.47
C TYR A 31 -6.65 -3.05 -7.31
N TYR A 32 -7.68 -2.67 -8.06
CA TYR A 32 -8.57 -3.63 -8.72
C TYR A 32 -9.14 -3.08 -10.04
N PRO A 33 -9.55 -3.96 -10.97
CA PRO A 33 -10.31 -3.58 -12.16
C PRO A 33 -11.57 -2.77 -11.79
N SER A 34 -11.68 -1.53 -12.28
CA SER A 34 -12.85 -0.70 -12.02
C SER A 34 -13.63 -0.38 -13.28
N GLU A 35 -14.88 0.06 -13.09
CA GLU A 35 -15.61 0.77 -14.15
C GLU A 35 -14.76 1.95 -14.65
N SER A 36 -14.87 2.24 -15.95
CA SER A 36 -14.11 3.33 -16.55
C SER A 36 -14.76 4.67 -16.19
N LEU A 37 -13.95 5.70 -16.03
CA LEU A 37 -14.38 7.08 -15.88
C LEU A 37 -13.78 7.90 -17.02
N ASP A 38 -14.58 8.83 -17.54
CA ASP A 38 -14.20 9.63 -18.71
C ASP A 38 -13.01 10.57 -18.40
N ASN A 39 -12.89 11.02 -17.15
CA ASN A 39 -11.84 11.93 -16.70
C ASN A 39 -10.82 11.24 -15.78
N LYS A 40 -9.53 11.51 -16.00
CA LYS A 40 -8.45 11.02 -15.13
C LYS A 40 -8.33 11.90 -13.88
N PRO A 41 -8.29 11.32 -12.67
CA PRO A 41 -7.99 12.07 -11.46
C PRO A 41 -6.52 12.53 -11.41
N LYS A 42 -6.25 13.51 -10.55
CA LYS A 42 -4.88 13.92 -10.23
C LYS A 42 -4.20 12.88 -9.36
N TYR A 43 -2.90 12.69 -9.55
CA TYR A 43 -2.06 11.77 -8.77
C TYR A 43 -2.14 12.06 -7.26
N THR A 44 -2.27 13.34 -6.90
CA THR A 44 -2.38 13.79 -5.51
C THR A 44 -3.60 13.26 -4.77
N THR A 45 -4.67 12.84 -5.47
CA THR A 45 -5.85 12.24 -4.82
C THR A 45 -5.50 10.94 -4.11
N LEU A 46 -4.44 10.24 -4.50
CA LEU A 46 -3.96 9.04 -3.79
C LEU A 46 -3.57 9.31 -2.34
N PHE A 47 -3.30 10.58 -2.01
CA PHE A 47 -2.91 11.05 -0.67
C PHE A 47 -4.06 11.69 0.12
N GLU A 48 -5.31 11.52 -0.33
CA GLU A 48 -6.47 11.87 0.49
C GLU A 48 -6.51 11.05 1.80
N PRO A 49 -6.99 11.65 2.91
CA PRO A 49 -7.50 13.02 3.01
C PRO A 49 -6.42 14.09 3.26
N SER A 50 -5.15 13.71 3.39
CA SER A 50 -4.05 14.59 3.82
C SER A 50 -3.17 15.11 2.67
N ILE A 51 -3.80 15.52 1.57
CA ILE A 51 -3.10 15.97 0.34
C ILE A 51 -2.05 17.06 0.63
N PRO A 52 -2.35 18.16 1.35
CA PRO A 52 -1.37 19.24 1.53
C PRO A 52 -0.09 18.76 2.23
N LEU A 53 -0.23 17.98 3.31
CA LEU A 53 0.91 17.42 4.05
C LEU A 53 1.75 16.47 3.18
N ALA A 54 1.09 15.64 2.37
CA ALA A 54 1.77 14.73 1.46
C ALA A 54 2.55 15.49 0.38
N VAL A 55 1.94 16.49 -0.24
CA VAL A 55 2.60 17.33 -1.26
C VAL A 55 3.77 18.09 -0.65
N ASP A 56 3.61 18.66 0.55
CA ASP A 56 4.68 19.36 1.25
C ASP A 56 5.86 18.43 1.55
N MET A 57 5.59 17.21 2.05
CA MET A 57 6.62 16.20 2.30
C MET A 57 7.37 15.80 1.02
N LEU A 58 6.66 15.58 -0.08
CA LEU A 58 7.27 15.27 -1.38
C LEU A 58 8.09 16.45 -1.92
N CYS A 59 7.61 17.68 -1.74
CA CYS A 59 8.36 18.89 -2.14
C CYS A 59 9.64 19.06 -1.33
N ASN A 60 9.63 18.76 -0.03
CA ASN A 60 10.82 18.78 0.82
C ASN A 60 11.87 17.74 0.37
N MET A 61 11.45 16.70 -0.34
CA MET A 61 12.32 15.71 -0.97
C MET A 61 12.76 16.08 -2.41
N GLY A 62 12.43 17.29 -2.87
CA GLY A 62 12.85 17.81 -4.18
C GLY A 62 11.84 17.62 -5.31
N VAL A 63 10.62 17.13 -5.04
CA VAL A 63 9.58 17.06 -6.06
C VAL A 63 9.05 18.46 -6.37
N ASN A 64 8.95 18.81 -7.66
CA ASN A 64 8.38 20.08 -8.06
C ASN A 64 6.85 20.13 -7.78
N ARG A 65 6.39 21.14 -7.04
CA ARG A 65 4.98 21.30 -6.64
C ARG A 65 4.02 21.43 -7.81
N GLU A 66 4.38 22.23 -8.81
CA GLU A 66 3.55 22.45 -9.99
C GLU A 66 3.40 21.16 -10.79
N TYR A 67 4.49 20.42 -10.98
CA TYR A 67 4.51 19.14 -11.65
C TYR A 67 3.58 18.12 -10.97
N ILE A 68 3.74 17.88 -9.66
CA ILE A 68 2.94 16.87 -8.97
C ILE A 68 1.45 17.24 -8.88
N SER A 69 1.14 18.54 -8.82
CA SER A 69 -0.26 19.02 -8.78
C SER A 69 -1.01 18.81 -10.10
N HIS A 70 -0.28 18.77 -11.23
CA HIS A 70 -0.87 18.55 -12.55
C HIS A 70 -0.80 17.08 -13.01
N LEU A 71 0.07 16.28 -12.41
CA LEU A 71 0.26 14.86 -12.74
C LEU A 71 -1.06 14.09 -12.61
N GLU A 72 -1.40 13.32 -13.64
CA GLU A 72 -2.60 12.50 -13.70
C GLU A 72 -2.31 11.04 -13.39
N THR A 73 -3.32 10.32 -12.94
CA THR A 73 -3.24 8.88 -12.67
C THR A 73 -4.46 8.17 -13.25
N GLY A 74 -4.32 6.91 -13.66
CA GLY A 74 -5.46 6.05 -14.03
C GLY A 74 -6.14 5.40 -12.83
N VAL A 75 -5.68 5.70 -11.61
CA VAL A 75 -6.16 5.13 -10.35
C VAL A 75 -7.20 6.04 -9.71
N ILE A 76 -8.32 5.44 -9.31
CA ILE A 76 -9.49 6.15 -8.82
C ILE A 76 -9.86 5.61 -7.44
N ASN A 77 -9.75 6.46 -6.42
CA ASN A 77 -10.14 6.09 -5.05
C ASN A 77 -11.62 5.70 -5.00
N ASN A 78 -11.91 4.59 -4.34
CA ASN A 78 -13.26 4.07 -4.10
C ASN A 78 -14.12 3.87 -5.36
N ALA A 79 -13.50 3.68 -6.53
CA ALA A 79 -14.23 3.44 -7.76
C ALA A 79 -15.09 2.17 -7.70
N ARG A 80 -16.17 2.16 -8.48
CA ARG A 80 -17.03 0.97 -8.63
C ARG A 80 -16.23 -0.17 -9.24
N ILE A 81 -16.34 -1.34 -8.64
CA ILE A 81 -15.60 -2.53 -9.06
C ILE A 81 -16.19 -3.01 -10.39
N ASN A 82 -15.32 -3.37 -11.34
CA ASN A 82 -15.77 -3.98 -12.58
C ASN A 82 -16.14 -5.44 -12.33
N MET A 83 -17.43 -5.73 -12.15
CA MET A 83 -17.92 -7.07 -11.84
C MET A 83 -17.81 -8.07 -13.00
N THR A 84 -17.41 -7.62 -14.20
CA THR A 84 -17.05 -8.52 -15.32
C THR A 84 -15.68 -9.17 -15.12
N ALA A 85 -14.81 -8.55 -14.31
CA ALA A 85 -13.57 -9.19 -13.87
C ALA A 85 -13.91 -10.36 -12.92
N LYS A 86 -13.23 -11.49 -13.11
CA LYS A 86 -13.39 -12.71 -12.33
C LYS A 86 -12.05 -13.42 -12.21
N ASN A 87 -11.87 -14.15 -11.12
CA ASN A 87 -10.70 -14.99 -10.85
C ASN A 87 -9.38 -14.23 -11.07
N CYS A 88 -9.30 -12.98 -10.61
CA CYS A 88 -8.10 -12.18 -10.70
C CYS A 88 -7.06 -12.68 -9.68
N PRO A 89 -5.86 -13.15 -10.11
CA PRO A 89 -4.81 -13.52 -9.18
C PRO A 89 -4.42 -12.34 -8.30
N ILE A 90 -4.07 -12.63 -7.05
CA ILE A 90 -3.70 -11.64 -6.04
C ILE A 90 -2.18 -11.45 -6.03
N LEU A 91 -1.72 -10.22 -6.16
CA LEU A 91 -0.32 -9.87 -6.06
C LEU A 91 -0.10 -8.93 -4.87
N PHE A 92 0.63 -9.39 -3.86
CA PHE A 92 1.07 -8.53 -2.76
C PHE A 92 2.30 -7.73 -3.19
N PHE A 93 2.32 -6.44 -2.84
CA PHE A 93 3.43 -5.55 -3.16
C PHE A 93 3.98 -4.88 -1.90
N SER A 94 5.27 -5.08 -1.63
CA SER A 94 5.98 -4.40 -0.53
C SER A 94 6.87 -3.28 -1.05
N PRO A 95 6.77 -2.05 -0.51
CA PRO A 95 7.56 -0.90 -0.95
C PRO A 95 9.03 -1.04 -0.52
N ALA A 96 9.91 -0.24 -1.12
CA ALA A 96 11.25 -0.01 -0.57
C ALA A 96 11.20 0.71 0.78
N PHE A 97 12.28 0.57 1.56
CA PHE A 97 12.52 1.37 2.77
C PHE A 97 12.34 2.86 2.48
N GLY A 98 11.63 3.56 3.35
CA GLY A 98 11.35 4.99 3.19
C GLY A 98 10.29 5.32 2.13
N VAL A 99 9.84 4.40 1.29
CA VAL A 99 8.91 4.73 0.18
C VAL A 99 7.46 4.49 0.59
N VAL A 100 6.57 5.41 0.23
CA VAL A 100 5.12 5.26 0.45
C VAL A 100 4.54 4.23 -0.51
N ARG A 101 3.70 3.32 0.00
CA ARG A 101 3.14 2.19 -0.78
C ARG A 101 2.44 2.62 -2.08
N ASP A 102 1.78 3.79 -2.07
CA ASP A 102 0.98 4.27 -3.20
C ASP A 102 1.83 5.00 -4.26
N MET A 103 3.11 5.27 -3.98
CA MET A 103 4.03 5.83 -4.99
C MET A 103 4.33 4.85 -6.13
N TYR A 104 4.00 3.57 -5.97
CA TYR A 104 4.12 2.55 -7.02
C TYR A 104 2.89 2.48 -7.95
N SER A 105 1.94 3.42 -7.84
CA SER A 105 0.65 3.36 -8.53
C SER A 105 0.75 3.16 -10.04
N PHE A 106 1.74 3.75 -10.72
CA PHE A 106 1.91 3.60 -12.17
C PHE A 106 2.32 2.18 -12.57
N CYS A 107 3.19 1.53 -11.79
CA CYS A 107 3.54 0.12 -12.01
C CYS A 107 2.35 -0.79 -11.68
N ILE A 108 1.66 -0.49 -10.59
CA ILE A 108 0.48 -1.25 -10.15
C ILE A 108 -0.67 -1.14 -11.14
N GLU A 109 -0.87 0.03 -11.73
CA GLU A 109 -1.88 0.27 -12.76
C GLU A 109 -1.68 -0.68 -13.95
N HIS A 110 -0.42 -0.90 -14.35
CA HIS A 110 -0.11 -1.86 -15.41
C HIS A 110 -0.47 -3.29 -15.01
N LEU A 111 -0.15 -3.71 -13.79
CA LEU A 111 -0.48 -5.06 -13.28
C LEU A 111 -2.00 -5.28 -13.24
N VAL A 112 -2.75 -4.32 -12.72
CA VAL A 112 -4.22 -4.43 -12.66
C VAL A 112 -4.84 -4.48 -14.06
N LYS A 113 -4.32 -3.71 -15.01
CA LYS A 113 -4.77 -3.77 -16.41
C LYS A 113 -4.49 -5.11 -17.08
N ASN A 114 -3.54 -5.89 -16.56
CA ASN A 114 -3.24 -7.25 -17.01
C ASN A 114 -3.96 -8.35 -16.21
N GLY A 115 -4.99 -7.99 -15.42
CA GLY A 115 -5.89 -8.96 -14.79
C GLY A 115 -5.59 -9.28 -13.33
N PHE A 116 -4.61 -8.63 -12.72
CA PHE A 116 -4.29 -8.82 -11.30
C PHE A 116 -5.15 -7.95 -10.39
N VAL A 117 -5.39 -8.43 -9.17
CA VAL A 117 -5.68 -7.56 -8.03
C VAL A 117 -4.37 -7.37 -7.27
N VAL A 118 -4.00 -6.13 -6.97
CA VAL A 118 -2.73 -5.83 -6.30
C VAL A 118 -2.98 -5.26 -4.91
N ILE A 119 -2.40 -5.89 -3.88
CA ILE A 119 -2.48 -5.46 -2.48
C ILE A 119 -1.13 -4.88 -2.07
N THR A 120 -1.05 -3.56 -2.01
CA THR A 120 0.13 -2.88 -1.45
C THR A 120 0.07 -2.87 0.07
N ILE A 121 1.19 -3.15 0.73
CA ILE A 121 1.29 -3.14 2.19
C ILE A 121 2.22 -2.00 2.60
N GLY A 122 1.67 -1.04 3.34
CA GLY A 122 2.41 0.10 3.88
C GLY A 122 3.34 -0.32 5.01
N ALA A 123 4.47 0.37 5.11
CA ALA A 123 5.40 0.22 6.20
C ALA A 123 5.30 1.46 7.10
N THR A 124 4.23 1.53 7.91
CA THR A 124 3.99 2.66 8.83
C THR A 124 5.20 2.85 9.75
N HIS A 125 5.55 4.11 10.03
CA HIS A 125 6.77 4.55 10.72
C HIS A 125 8.10 4.32 9.96
N GLU A 126 8.11 3.52 8.90
CA GLU A 126 9.29 3.30 8.06
C GLU A 126 9.25 4.12 6.77
N SER A 127 8.09 4.26 6.13
CA SER A 127 7.88 5.15 5.00
C SER A 127 8.01 6.62 5.42
N ILE A 128 8.47 7.50 4.51
CA ILE A 128 8.55 8.95 4.73
C ILE A 128 7.26 9.55 5.31
N PHE A 129 6.11 9.01 4.89
CA PHE A 129 4.83 9.23 5.53
C PHE A 129 3.87 8.07 5.26
N SER A 130 2.82 8.00 6.08
CA SER A 130 1.66 7.11 5.93
C SER A 130 0.39 7.90 6.26
N ILE A 131 -0.65 7.72 5.44
CA ILE A 131 -1.93 8.41 5.58
C ILE A 131 -3.00 7.36 5.83
N PHE A 132 -3.60 7.42 7.01
CA PHE A 132 -4.68 6.53 7.41
C PHE A 132 -6.02 7.06 6.91
N PRO A 133 -7.05 6.20 6.75
CA PRO A 133 -8.37 6.62 6.27
C PRO A 133 -9.06 7.71 7.11
N ASP A 134 -8.73 7.81 8.39
CA ASP A 134 -9.21 8.84 9.32
C ASP A 134 -8.45 10.18 9.19
N GLY A 135 -7.44 10.24 8.33
CA GLY A 135 -6.58 11.39 8.12
C GLY A 135 -5.37 11.48 9.05
N CYS A 136 -5.17 10.50 9.93
CA CYS A 136 -3.95 10.41 10.71
C CYS A 136 -2.73 10.33 9.77
N PHE A 137 -1.83 11.29 9.93
CA PHE A 137 -0.62 11.42 9.13
C PHE A 137 0.59 11.04 9.97
N ILE A 138 1.19 9.90 9.68
CA ILE A 138 2.31 9.35 10.44
C ILE A 138 3.57 9.51 9.60
N GLN A 139 4.55 10.25 10.10
CA GLN A 139 5.87 10.37 9.47
C GLN A 139 6.78 9.19 9.85
N GLN A 140 7.89 9.06 9.11
CA GLN A 140 8.97 8.15 9.48
C GLN A 140 9.43 8.45 10.92
N SER A 141 9.62 7.42 11.74
CA SER A 141 10.10 7.64 13.11
C SER A 141 11.58 8.00 13.11
N GLN A 142 12.00 8.76 14.13
CA GLN A 142 13.40 9.17 14.28
C GLN A 142 14.34 7.95 14.36
N GLU A 143 13.97 6.95 15.17
CA GLU A 143 14.71 5.68 15.31
C GLU A 143 14.95 5.01 13.95
N ILE A 144 13.95 5.02 13.06
CA ILE A 144 14.08 4.44 11.72
C ILE A 144 14.94 5.32 10.81
N SER A 145 14.80 6.64 10.88
CA SER A 145 15.57 7.57 10.04
C SER A 145 17.07 7.58 10.37
N GLU A 146 17.44 7.15 11.57
CA GLU A 146 18.82 7.13 12.09
C GLU A 146 19.48 5.74 12.03
N ILE A 147 18.83 4.74 11.41
CA ILE A 147 19.41 3.39 11.26
C ILE A 147 20.76 3.48 10.55
N ASP A 148 21.78 2.89 11.17
CA ASP A 148 23.08 2.71 10.52
C ASP A 148 22.96 1.67 9.38
N SER A 149 23.47 2.03 8.21
CA SER A 149 23.60 1.14 7.06
C SER A 149 24.28 -0.20 7.36
N VAL A 150 25.17 -0.27 8.38
CA VAL A 150 25.85 -1.50 8.76
C VAL A 150 25.14 -2.29 9.87
N ASP A 151 24.04 -1.78 10.44
CA ASP A 151 23.26 -2.49 11.46
C ASP A 151 22.37 -3.58 10.83
N MET A 152 23.01 -4.64 10.38
CA MET A 152 22.33 -5.78 9.75
C MET A 152 21.33 -6.47 10.67
N LYS A 153 21.46 -6.31 12.00
CA LYS A 153 20.50 -6.87 12.95
C LYS A 153 19.19 -6.10 12.85
N TYR A 154 19.23 -4.77 12.89
CA TYR A 154 18.03 -3.94 12.79
C TYR A 154 17.33 -4.13 11.44
N TRP A 155 18.08 -4.16 10.33
CA TRP A 155 17.53 -4.45 9.00
C TRP A 155 16.81 -5.79 8.93
N LYS A 156 17.34 -6.81 9.62
CA LYS A 156 16.71 -8.13 9.69
C LYS A 156 15.42 -8.08 10.51
N GLU A 157 15.39 -7.36 11.63
CA GLU A 157 14.20 -7.20 12.46
C GLU A 157 13.07 -6.48 11.67
N LEU A 158 13.39 -5.46 10.88
CA LEU A 158 12.42 -4.81 9.98
C LEU A 158 11.88 -5.75 8.90
N LEU A 159 12.73 -6.59 8.31
CA LEU A 159 12.31 -7.59 7.34
C LEU A 159 11.38 -8.63 7.98
N GLU A 160 11.72 -9.10 9.18
CA GLU A 160 10.88 -10.05 9.92
C GLU A 160 9.52 -9.44 10.24
N LEU A 161 9.48 -8.20 10.71
CA LEU A 161 8.24 -7.45 10.96
C LEU A 161 7.35 -7.36 9.70
N ARG A 162 7.93 -7.02 8.54
CA ARG A 162 7.21 -6.95 7.27
C ARG A 162 6.69 -8.31 6.79
N VAL A 163 7.47 -9.37 7.00
CA VAL A 163 7.03 -10.75 6.69
C VAL A 163 5.83 -11.13 7.56
N GLU A 164 5.87 -10.80 8.85
CA GLU A 164 4.73 -11.02 9.75
C GLU A 164 3.50 -10.22 9.35
N ASP A 165 3.66 -8.96 8.92
CA ASP A 165 2.53 -8.17 8.43
C ASP A 165 1.89 -8.79 7.19
N ILE A 166 2.70 -9.28 6.24
CA ILE A 166 2.18 -9.99 5.07
C ILE A 166 1.42 -11.25 5.48
N ARG A 167 1.97 -12.04 6.41
CA ARG A 167 1.27 -13.21 6.95
C ARG A 167 -0.05 -12.82 7.58
N TYR A 168 -0.07 -11.75 8.36
CA TYR A 168 -1.29 -11.26 8.99
C TYR A 168 -2.32 -10.84 7.94
N VAL A 169 -1.93 -10.07 6.93
CA VAL A 169 -2.82 -9.65 5.85
C VAL A 169 -3.35 -10.88 5.10
N LEU A 170 -2.51 -11.87 4.78
CA LEU A 170 -2.93 -13.11 4.14
C LEU A 170 -3.99 -13.87 4.95
N SER A 171 -3.76 -14.00 6.27
CA SER A 171 -4.67 -14.73 7.16
C SER A 171 -5.99 -13.99 7.43
N ASN A 172 -5.97 -12.67 7.40
CA ASN A 172 -7.12 -11.82 7.79
C ASN A 172 -7.69 -11.01 6.62
N LEU A 173 -7.35 -11.38 5.37
CA LEU A 173 -7.84 -10.66 4.19
C LEU A 173 -9.37 -10.71 4.11
N GLU A 174 -9.97 -11.84 4.47
CA GLU A 174 -11.43 -12.03 4.46
C GLU A 174 -12.15 -11.00 5.34
N ASP A 175 -11.66 -10.75 6.55
CA ASP A 175 -12.27 -9.79 7.47
C ASP A 175 -12.23 -8.36 6.89
N ALA A 176 -11.14 -8.01 6.21
CA ALA A 176 -11.04 -6.73 5.51
C ALA A 176 -12.04 -6.65 4.33
N LEU A 177 -12.19 -7.75 3.59
CA LEU A 177 -13.05 -7.86 2.41
C LEU A 177 -14.54 -7.99 2.72
N ASP A 178 -14.92 -8.39 3.94
CA ASP A 178 -16.33 -8.53 4.32
C ASP A 178 -17.11 -7.20 4.21
N SER A 179 -16.40 -6.09 4.43
CA SER A 179 -16.93 -4.73 4.22
C SER A 179 -17.12 -4.37 2.74
N VAL A 180 -16.54 -5.14 1.80
CA VAL A 180 -16.58 -4.90 0.34
C VAL A 180 -16.75 -6.22 -0.42
N ARG A 181 -17.91 -6.87 -0.25
CA ARG A 181 -18.24 -8.18 -0.85
C ARG A 181 -17.91 -8.30 -2.33
N ASP A 182 -18.17 -7.26 -3.12
CA ASP A 182 -17.89 -7.24 -4.56
C ASP A 182 -16.40 -7.50 -4.85
N LEU A 183 -15.50 -6.94 -4.04
CA LEU A 183 -14.06 -7.08 -4.21
C LEU A 183 -13.63 -8.53 -3.96
N ARG A 184 -14.24 -9.18 -2.97
CA ARG A 184 -14.04 -10.60 -2.69
C ARG A 184 -14.44 -11.48 -3.87
N THR A 185 -15.51 -11.13 -4.59
CA THR A 185 -16.01 -11.98 -5.70
C THR A 185 -15.13 -12.00 -6.94
N ILE A 186 -14.23 -11.03 -7.10
CA ILE A 186 -13.38 -10.94 -8.29
C ILE A 186 -11.99 -11.55 -8.08
N MET A 187 -11.56 -11.77 -6.84
CA MET A 187 -10.22 -12.28 -6.53
C MET A 187 -10.15 -13.81 -6.60
N ASP A 188 -9.08 -14.34 -7.19
CA ASP A 188 -8.68 -15.74 -7.05
C ASP A 188 -7.69 -15.89 -5.88
N ARG A 189 -8.12 -16.59 -4.84
CA ARG A 189 -7.32 -16.81 -3.65
C ARG A 189 -6.39 -18.02 -3.73
N ASN A 190 -6.51 -18.84 -4.78
CA ASN A 190 -5.62 -19.96 -5.00
C ASN A 190 -4.38 -19.54 -5.81
N GLU A 191 -4.44 -18.36 -6.45
CA GLU A 191 -3.32 -17.78 -7.21
C GLU A 191 -2.83 -16.51 -6.53
N MET A 192 -1.79 -16.65 -5.70
CA MET A 192 -1.18 -15.55 -4.97
C MET A 192 0.31 -15.43 -5.29
N GLY A 193 0.77 -14.19 -5.49
CA GLY A 193 2.19 -13.85 -5.66
C GLY A 193 2.62 -12.72 -4.73
N ILE A 194 3.93 -12.56 -4.55
CA ILE A 194 4.52 -11.45 -3.79
C ILE A 194 5.61 -10.80 -4.66
N MET A 195 5.60 -9.49 -4.72
CA MET A 195 6.63 -8.66 -5.33
C MET A 195 7.02 -7.52 -4.39
N GLY A 196 8.18 -6.91 -4.64
CA GLY A 196 8.57 -5.72 -3.91
C GLY A 196 9.81 -5.07 -4.49
N HIS A 197 10.09 -3.86 -4.02
CA HIS A 197 11.23 -3.05 -4.46
C HIS A 197 12.25 -2.93 -3.32
N SER A 198 13.54 -3.07 -3.62
CA SER A 198 14.65 -2.95 -2.66
C SER A 198 14.42 -3.83 -1.42
N LEU A 199 14.33 -3.26 -0.20
CA LEU A 199 14.02 -3.99 1.03
C LEU A 199 12.73 -4.83 0.91
N GLY A 200 11.69 -4.30 0.26
CA GLY A 200 10.45 -5.04 0.00
C GLY A 200 10.63 -6.24 -0.94
N GLY A 201 11.67 -6.24 -1.78
CA GLY A 201 12.02 -7.37 -2.64
C GLY A 201 12.85 -8.46 -1.93
N LEU A 202 13.45 -8.15 -0.77
CA LEU A 202 14.22 -9.11 0.01
C LEU A 202 13.34 -10.02 0.88
N LEU A 203 12.04 -9.76 0.94
CA LEU A 203 11.11 -10.52 1.75
C LEU A 203 11.09 -11.99 1.30
N ARG A 204 11.35 -12.88 2.27
CA ARG A 204 11.32 -14.32 2.08
C ARG A 204 10.22 -14.91 2.93
N MET A 205 9.12 -15.28 2.30
CA MET A 205 8.11 -16.13 2.91
C MET A 205 8.62 -17.57 2.86
N LYS A 206 8.73 -18.21 4.03
CA LYS A 206 8.81 -19.68 4.06
C LYS A 206 7.41 -20.20 3.73
N CYS A 207 7.27 -20.82 2.57
CA CYS A 207 6.11 -21.61 2.19
C CYS A 207 6.01 -22.87 3.04
#